data_AF-A0AAW1T642-F1
#
_entry.id   AF-A0AAW1T642-F1
#
_cell.length_a   1.000
_cell.length_b   1.000
_cell.length_c   1.000
_cell.angle_alpha   90.00
_cell.angle_beta   90.00
_cell.angle_gamma   90.00
#
_symmetry.space_group_name_H-M   'P 1'
#
loop_
_entity.id
_entity.type
_entity.pdbx_description
1 polymer ?
#
loop_
_entity_poly.entity_id
_entity_poly.type
_entity_poly.pdbx_seq_one_letter_code
_entity_poly.pdbx_strand_id
1 'polypeptide(L)'
;MWRPLVIVPLILLSLLGSSSAEVSRLNRLSESPVVLPNVANQSALQLGASRVTAGYYKLAHTHEASMFYLYVKARASQPGKQPVVLWMTGGPGCSSELAFFYENGPYHITEDLGLELSEYGWDVNNNMIYVDQPINTGFSYSEDDRDRIYNEKGVAADMLDFLHAFFEAHPELEDNPLYITGESYGGHYVPAVSYAIFKHNQNITSNTKINLKGLAVGNGLTDPGIQYGAYADFALQNGLIGRTTRNGIKA
;
A
#
# COMPACT_ATOMS: atom_id res chain seq x y z
N MET A 1 50.93 -43.30 -13.22
CA MET A 1 50.42 -41.92 -13.19
C MET A 1 48.99 -41.99 -12.69
N TRP A 2 48.80 -41.78 -11.39
CA TRP A 2 47.52 -41.92 -10.69
C TRP A 2 46.77 -40.58 -10.72
N ARG A 3 45.47 -40.61 -11.03
CA ARG A 3 44.53 -39.51 -10.80
C ARG A 3 43.43 -40.03 -9.86
N PRO A 4 43.10 -39.35 -8.74
CA PRO A 4 41.93 -39.70 -7.97
C PRO A 4 40.68 -39.09 -8.60
N LEU A 5 39.60 -39.88 -8.67
CA LEU A 5 38.25 -39.36 -8.89
C LEU A 5 37.82 -38.59 -7.64
N VAL A 6 37.44 -37.33 -7.83
CA VAL A 6 36.71 -36.55 -6.82
C VAL A 6 35.23 -36.90 -6.94
N ILE A 7 34.67 -37.54 -5.92
CA ILE A 7 33.22 -37.76 -5.79
C ILE A 7 32.64 -36.51 -5.13
N VAL A 8 31.87 -35.72 -5.89
CA VAL A 8 31.03 -34.65 -5.35
C VAL A 8 29.73 -35.30 -4.85
N PRO A 9 29.27 -35.08 -3.60
CA PRO A 9 27.98 -35.57 -3.17
C PRO A 9 26.88 -34.72 -3.84
N LEU A 10 26.07 -35.34 -4.71
CA LEU A 10 24.78 -34.79 -5.09
C LEU A 10 23.89 -34.77 -3.85
N ILE A 11 23.60 -33.57 -3.34
CA ILE A 11 22.48 -33.35 -2.43
C ILE A 11 21.21 -33.53 -3.28
N LEU A 12 20.51 -34.65 -3.09
CA LEU A 12 19.15 -34.82 -3.58
C LEU A 12 18.25 -33.80 -2.86
N LEU A 13 17.89 -32.72 -3.54
CA LEU A 13 16.73 -31.93 -3.17
C LEU A 13 15.50 -32.79 -3.47
N SER A 14 14.84 -33.28 -2.44
CA SER A 14 13.52 -33.90 -2.56
C SER A 14 12.53 -32.82 -3.00
N LEU A 15 12.27 -32.73 -4.31
CA LEU A 15 11.15 -32.02 -4.88
C LEU A 15 9.87 -32.77 -4.49
N LEU A 16 9.30 -32.40 -3.33
CA LEU A 16 7.89 -32.62 -3.07
C LEU A 16 7.13 -31.82 -4.13
N GLY A 17 6.36 -32.52 -4.96
CA GLY A 17 5.53 -31.91 -5.99
C GLY A 17 4.50 -30.98 -5.36
N SER A 18 4.82 -29.69 -5.35
CA SER A 18 3.85 -28.63 -5.12
C SER A 18 2.78 -28.72 -6.19
N SER A 19 1.52 -28.74 -5.77
CA SER A 19 0.37 -28.82 -6.67
C SER A 19 0.38 -27.63 -7.65
N SER A 20 -0.19 -27.78 -8.85
CA SER A 20 -0.31 -26.66 -9.80
C SER A 20 -1.05 -25.45 -9.21
N ALA A 21 -1.94 -25.68 -8.24
CA ALA A 21 -2.61 -24.65 -7.47
C ALA A 21 -1.65 -23.91 -6.53
N GLU A 22 -0.75 -24.59 -5.81
CA GLU A 22 0.31 -23.96 -5.00
C GLU A 22 1.32 -23.18 -5.86
N VAL A 23 1.74 -23.75 -7.00
CA VAL A 23 2.64 -23.07 -7.93
C VAL A 23 1.98 -21.83 -8.56
N SER A 24 0.66 -21.85 -8.79
CA SER A 24 -0.09 -20.69 -9.26
C SER A 24 -0.28 -19.61 -8.18
N ARG A 25 -0.35 -19.99 -6.89
CA ARG A 25 -0.45 -19.03 -5.79
C ARG A 25 0.84 -18.23 -5.61
N LEU A 26 1.99 -18.88 -5.80
CA LEU A 26 3.34 -18.32 -5.65
C LEU A 26 3.75 -17.32 -6.74
N ASN A 27 3.00 -17.20 -7.85
CA ASN A 27 3.39 -16.41 -9.02
C ASN A 27 2.52 -15.15 -9.26
N ARG A 28 1.80 -14.66 -8.26
CA ARG A 28 0.88 -13.51 -8.42
C ARG A 28 1.50 -12.15 -8.12
N LEU A 29 2.65 -12.12 -7.45
CA LEU A 29 3.35 -10.90 -7.08
C LEU A 29 4.67 -10.82 -7.86
N SER A 30 4.84 -9.74 -8.62
CA SER A 30 6.08 -9.40 -9.31
C SER A 30 6.64 -8.15 -8.66
N GLU A 31 7.74 -8.27 -7.93
CA GLU A 31 8.37 -7.17 -7.19
C GLU A 31 9.83 -7.00 -7.60
N SER A 32 10.31 -5.77 -7.67
CA SER A 32 11.72 -5.46 -7.94
C SER A 32 12.19 -4.22 -7.18
N PRO A 33 13.46 -4.16 -6.75
CA PRO A 33 14.04 -2.94 -6.19
C PRO A 33 13.93 -1.77 -7.16
N VAL A 34 13.58 -0.60 -6.64
CA VAL A 34 13.52 0.64 -7.42
C VAL A 34 14.81 1.42 -7.24
N VAL A 35 15.47 1.74 -8.35
CA VAL A 35 16.54 2.73 -8.37
C VAL A 35 15.94 4.06 -8.78
N LEU A 36 15.68 4.92 -7.80
CA LEU A 36 15.17 6.25 -8.07
C LEU A 36 16.30 7.15 -8.61
N PRO A 37 16.08 7.89 -9.72
CA PRO A 37 17.06 8.83 -10.23
C PRO A 37 17.21 10.05 -9.32
N ASN A 38 18.31 10.79 -9.49
CA ASN A 38 18.54 12.11 -8.87
C ASN A 38 18.47 12.17 -7.33
N VAL A 39 18.83 11.09 -6.65
CA VAL A 39 18.95 11.09 -5.18
C VAL A 39 20.23 11.84 -4.76
N ALA A 40 20.07 12.91 -3.98
CA ALA A 40 21.09 13.95 -3.77
C ALA A 40 22.40 13.48 -3.08
N ASN A 41 22.43 12.31 -2.43
CA ASN A 41 23.63 11.81 -1.73
C ASN A 41 23.84 10.30 -1.88
N GLN A 42 25.09 9.84 -2.04
CA GLN A 42 25.46 8.41 -2.14
C GLN A 42 25.00 7.58 -0.93
N SER A 43 25.02 8.15 0.28
CA SER A 43 24.51 7.45 1.47
C SER A 43 23.00 7.24 1.41
N ALA A 44 22.25 8.22 0.89
CA ALA A 44 20.81 8.10 0.63
C ALA A 44 20.52 7.14 -0.53
N LEU A 45 21.36 7.11 -1.57
CA LEU A 45 21.31 6.11 -2.64
C LEU A 45 21.48 4.69 -2.11
N GLN A 46 22.45 4.47 -1.23
CA GLN A 46 22.78 3.12 -0.73
C GLN A 46 21.77 2.62 0.32
N LEU A 47 21.23 3.53 1.14
CA LEU A 47 20.11 3.26 2.05
C LEU A 47 18.77 3.14 1.31
N GLY A 48 18.59 3.85 0.20
CA GLY A 48 17.35 3.93 -0.56
C GLY A 48 17.15 2.80 -1.55
N ALA A 49 18.19 2.47 -2.33
CA ALA A 49 18.12 1.47 -3.41
C ALA A 49 17.93 0.02 -2.90
N SER A 50 18.15 -0.23 -1.61
CA SER A 50 17.92 -1.55 -1.00
C SER A 50 16.59 -1.67 -0.25
N ARG A 51 15.85 -0.56 -0.09
CA ARG A 51 14.69 -0.47 0.81
C ARG A 51 13.38 -0.15 0.13
N VAL A 52 13.40 0.41 -1.08
CA VAL A 52 12.21 0.64 -1.88
C VAL A 52 12.10 -0.43 -2.96
N THR A 53 10.98 -1.14 -2.96
CA THR A 53 10.59 -2.04 -4.02
C THR A 53 9.28 -1.55 -4.65
N ALA A 54 9.12 -1.83 -5.94
CA ALA A 54 7.87 -1.63 -6.65
C ALA A 54 7.42 -2.98 -7.17
N GLY A 55 6.11 -3.18 -7.20
CA GLY A 55 5.57 -4.41 -7.73
C GLY A 55 4.17 -4.27 -8.28
N TYR A 56 3.78 -5.32 -8.98
CA TYR A 56 2.42 -5.56 -9.42
C TYR A 56 1.91 -6.83 -8.78
N TYR A 57 0.67 -6.79 -8.32
CA TYR A 57 -0.06 -7.94 -7.86
C TYR A 57 -1.23 -8.26 -8.79
N LYS A 58 -1.26 -9.47 -9.33
CA LYS A 58 -2.41 -9.97 -10.09
C LYS A 58 -3.51 -10.43 -9.13
N LEU A 59 -4.62 -9.70 -9.09
CA LEU A 59 -5.73 -9.94 -8.18
C LEU A 59 -6.44 -11.26 -8.51
N ALA A 60 -6.59 -12.13 -7.52
CA ALA A 60 -6.99 -13.53 -7.73
C ALA A 60 -8.41 -13.70 -8.26
N HIS A 61 -9.31 -12.81 -7.84
CA HIS A 61 -10.73 -12.86 -8.20
C HIS A 61 -11.09 -12.02 -9.44
N THR A 62 -10.08 -11.44 -10.10
CA THR A 62 -10.24 -10.59 -11.29
C THR A 62 -9.84 -11.31 -12.58
N HIS A 63 -10.18 -10.74 -13.72
CA HIS A 63 -9.84 -11.28 -15.03
C HIS A 63 -8.38 -10.96 -15.40
N GLU A 64 -8.02 -9.68 -15.43
CA GLU A 64 -6.71 -9.20 -15.89
C GLU A 64 -6.07 -8.15 -14.96
N ALA A 65 -6.79 -7.73 -13.92
CA ALA A 65 -6.34 -6.65 -13.07
C ALA A 65 -5.00 -6.91 -12.37
N SER A 66 -4.14 -5.90 -12.48
CA SER A 66 -2.83 -5.84 -11.83
C SER A 66 -2.74 -4.57 -11.00
N MET A 67 -2.61 -4.73 -9.68
CA MET A 67 -2.52 -3.62 -8.75
C MET A 67 -1.06 -3.28 -8.46
N PHE A 68 -0.68 -2.03 -8.72
CA PHE A 68 0.64 -1.49 -8.44
C PHE A 68 0.79 -1.09 -6.97
N TYR A 69 1.99 -1.30 -6.42
CA TYR A 69 2.34 -0.80 -5.11
C TYR A 69 3.84 -0.46 -5.02
N LEU A 70 4.16 0.46 -4.11
CA LEU A 70 5.50 0.69 -3.59
C LEU A 70 5.58 0.17 -2.17
N TYR A 71 6.57 -0.66 -1.89
CA TYR A 71 6.90 -1.11 -0.55
C TYR A 71 8.22 -0.48 -0.08
N VAL A 72 8.21 0.08 1.13
CA VAL A 72 9.36 0.73 1.77
C VAL A 72 9.63 0.08 3.12
N LYS A 73 10.77 -0.60 3.22
CA LYS A 73 11.24 -1.19 4.49
C LYS A 73 11.55 -0.11 5.50
N ALA A 74 11.24 -0.32 6.78
CA ALA A 74 11.55 0.65 7.83
C ALA A 74 13.05 0.99 7.96
N ARG A 75 13.39 2.20 8.43
CA ARG A 75 14.79 2.60 8.75
C ARG A 75 15.27 2.08 10.09
N ALA A 76 14.35 1.96 11.04
CA ALA A 76 14.68 1.65 12.43
C ALA A 76 15.52 0.37 12.53
N SER A 77 16.55 0.43 13.38
CA SER A 77 17.64 -0.54 13.45
C SER A 77 17.28 -1.91 14.05
N GLN A 78 16.02 -2.15 14.43
CA GLN A 78 15.56 -3.44 14.97
C GLN A 78 14.78 -4.23 13.92
N PRO A 79 15.37 -5.18 13.18
CA PRO A 79 14.65 -5.92 12.16
C PRO A 79 13.44 -6.68 12.73
N GLY A 80 12.32 -6.67 12.01
CA GLY A 80 11.19 -7.57 12.24
C GLY A 80 10.21 -7.17 13.35
N LYS A 81 10.21 -5.93 13.84
CA LYS A 81 9.22 -5.45 14.83
C LYS A 81 8.39 -4.25 14.41
N GLN A 82 8.77 -3.60 13.32
CA GLN A 82 8.09 -2.39 12.86
C GLN A 82 6.72 -2.73 12.29
N PRO A 83 5.66 -1.97 12.65
CA PRO A 83 4.35 -2.12 12.05
C PRO A 83 4.40 -2.05 10.52
N VAL A 84 3.46 -2.74 9.88
CA VAL A 84 3.13 -2.51 8.48
C VAL A 84 2.04 -1.45 8.45
N VAL A 85 2.23 -0.42 7.64
CA VAL A 85 1.27 0.67 7.44
C VAL A 85 0.97 0.76 5.96
N LEU A 86 -0.28 0.51 5.60
CA LEU A 86 -0.76 0.63 4.24
C LEU A 86 -1.42 2.00 4.07
N TRP A 87 -0.96 2.78 3.09
CA TRP A 87 -1.48 4.11 2.74
C TRP A 87 -2.33 4.06 1.47
N MET A 88 -3.51 4.69 1.52
CA MET A 88 -4.40 4.87 0.38
C MET A 88 -4.76 6.35 0.18
N THR A 89 -4.29 6.92 -0.92
CA THR A 89 -4.73 8.25 -1.36
C THR A 89 -6.18 8.21 -1.86
N GLY A 90 -6.90 9.32 -1.68
CA GLY A 90 -8.31 9.47 -2.05
C GLY A 90 -8.57 9.75 -3.53
N GLY A 91 -9.23 10.87 -3.82
CA GLY A 91 -9.68 11.27 -5.16
C GLY A 91 -11.20 11.22 -5.29
N PRO A 92 -11.82 10.05 -5.57
CA PRO A 92 -11.24 8.72 -5.85
C PRO A 92 -10.37 8.68 -7.13
N GLY A 93 -9.37 7.80 -7.18
CA GLY A 93 -8.53 7.60 -8.37
C GLY A 93 -7.23 8.43 -8.41
N CYS A 94 -6.84 9.01 -7.27
CA CYS A 94 -5.52 9.63 -7.13
C CYS A 94 -4.50 8.58 -6.70
N SER A 95 -3.33 8.58 -7.33
CA SER A 95 -2.29 7.59 -7.05
C SER A 95 -1.62 7.83 -5.69
N SER A 96 -1.15 6.76 -5.07
CA SER A 96 -0.50 6.83 -3.76
C SER A 96 0.96 7.27 -3.85
N GLU A 97 1.53 7.40 -5.06
CA GLU A 97 2.83 8.04 -5.25
C GLU A 97 2.81 9.52 -4.86
N LEU A 98 1.65 10.18 -4.89
CA LEU A 98 1.51 11.54 -4.37
C LEU A 98 1.98 11.59 -2.91
N ALA A 99 1.49 10.68 -2.08
CA ALA A 99 1.88 10.59 -0.68
C ALA A 99 3.34 10.16 -0.50
N PHE A 100 3.81 9.28 -1.38
CA PHE A 100 5.20 8.82 -1.41
C PHE A 100 6.19 9.96 -1.64
N PHE A 101 5.87 10.96 -2.46
CA PHE A 101 6.79 12.03 -2.82
C PHE A 101 6.52 13.39 -2.15
N TYR A 102 5.28 13.64 -1.69
CA TYR A 102 4.87 14.96 -1.21
C TYR A 102 4.32 14.98 0.22
N GLU A 103 4.14 13.83 0.86
CA GLU A 103 3.46 13.77 2.17
C GLU A 103 4.28 13.02 3.22
N ASN A 104 4.12 11.69 3.28
CA ASN A 104 4.66 10.86 4.36
C ASN A 104 5.66 9.80 3.88
N GLY A 105 6.03 9.85 2.60
CA GLY A 105 7.03 8.96 2.03
C GLY A 105 8.47 9.24 2.45
N PRO A 106 9.38 8.35 2.01
CA PRO A 106 10.79 8.39 2.40
C PRO A 106 11.55 9.56 1.78
N TYR A 107 11.05 10.14 0.68
CA TYR A 107 11.71 11.23 -0.03
C TYR A 107 10.77 12.42 -0.20
N HIS A 108 11.37 13.60 -0.31
CA HIS A 108 10.69 14.76 -0.88
C HIS A 108 11.38 15.16 -2.18
N ILE A 109 10.60 15.71 -3.11
CA ILE A 109 11.11 16.26 -4.37
C ILE A 109 11.62 17.68 -4.10
N THR A 110 12.87 17.95 -4.47
CA THR A 110 13.51 19.27 -4.34
C THR A 110 13.16 20.19 -5.51
N GLU A 111 13.46 21.48 -5.40
CA GLU A 111 13.18 22.47 -6.46
C GLU A 111 13.86 22.14 -7.80
N ASP A 112 15.02 21.46 -7.77
CA ASP A 112 15.76 21.00 -8.94
C ASP A 112 15.33 19.60 -9.42
N LEU A 113 14.18 19.10 -8.95
CA LEU A 113 13.65 17.76 -9.25
C LEU A 113 14.59 16.62 -8.83
N GLY A 114 15.40 16.88 -7.81
CA GLY A 114 16.14 15.87 -7.06
C GLY A 114 15.26 15.19 -6.00
N LEU A 115 15.81 14.15 -5.40
CA LEU A 115 15.19 13.42 -4.30
C LEU A 115 16.07 13.52 -3.06
N GLU A 116 15.48 14.03 -1.99
CA GLU A 116 16.13 14.12 -0.68
C GLU A 116 15.39 13.27 0.34
N LEU A 117 16.15 12.54 1.15
CA LEU A 117 15.59 11.68 2.19
C LEU A 117 14.89 12.55 3.25
N SER A 118 13.60 12.31 3.48
CA SER A 118 12.82 13.01 4.49
C SER A 118 13.22 12.56 5.90
N GLU A 119 13.43 13.48 6.84
CA GLU A 119 13.60 13.14 8.26
C GLU A 119 12.27 12.73 8.93
N TYR A 120 11.13 13.08 8.30
CA TYR A 120 9.78 12.91 8.84
C TYR A 120 8.97 11.83 8.12
N GLY A 121 9.57 11.14 7.15
CA GLY A 121 8.93 10.03 6.44
C GLY A 121 8.45 8.96 7.43
N TRP A 122 7.27 8.41 7.20
CA TRP A 122 6.71 7.40 8.11
C TRP A 122 7.51 6.09 8.07
N ASP A 123 8.32 5.88 7.04
CA ASP A 123 9.30 4.80 6.94
C ASP A 123 10.39 4.83 8.02
N VAL A 124 10.55 5.93 8.77
CA VAL A 124 11.49 5.98 9.91
C VAL A 124 11.21 4.83 10.88
N ASN A 125 9.93 4.58 11.18
CA ASN A 125 9.51 3.63 12.21
C ASN A 125 8.61 2.51 11.69
N ASN A 126 8.21 2.53 10.42
CA ASN A 126 7.20 1.63 9.87
C ASN A 126 7.64 1.04 8.52
N ASN A 127 7.17 -0.17 8.24
CA ASN A 127 7.17 -0.74 6.91
C ASN A 127 5.98 -0.14 6.15
N MET A 128 6.23 0.65 5.12
CA MET A 128 5.18 1.40 4.41
C MET A 128 4.79 0.70 3.12
N ILE A 129 3.50 0.59 2.85
CA ILE A 129 2.94 0.17 1.56
C ILE A 129 2.13 1.34 1.00
N TYR A 130 2.48 1.81 -0.19
CA TYR A 130 1.69 2.78 -0.95
C TYR A 130 1.06 2.01 -2.10
N VAL A 131 -0.26 2.03 -2.21
CA VAL A 131 -0.99 1.21 -3.18
C VAL A 131 -1.87 2.08 -4.07
N ASP A 132 -1.79 1.82 -5.36
CA ASP A 132 -2.62 2.48 -6.35
C ASP A 132 -3.96 1.78 -6.47
N GLN A 133 -5.01 2.44 -6.02
CA GLN A 133 -6.35 1.88 -5.97
C GLN A 133 -7.42 2.96 -6.17
N PRO A 134 -8.61 2.60 -6.70
CA PRO A 134 -8.98 1.31 -7.28
C PRO A 134 -8.22 0.99 -8.58
N ILE A 135 -8.45 -0.18 -9.17
CA ILE A 135 -7.92 -0.54 -10.49
C ILE A 135 -8.16 0.57 -11.53
N ASN A 136 -7.15 0.85 -12.35
CA ASN A 136 -7.02 2.00 -13.26
C ASN A 136 -6.67 3.34 -12.58
N THR A 137 -6.14 3.30 -11.36
CA THR A 137 -5.49 4.43 -10.68
C THR A 137 -3.99 4.36 -10.85
N GLY A 138 -3.34 5.48 -11.19
CA GLY A 138 -1.89 5.56 -11.31
C GLY A 138 -1.32 4.48 -12.25
N PHE A 139 -0.49 3.60 -11.71
CA PHE A 139 0.09 2.47 -12.44
C PHE A 139 -0.74 1.17 -12.35
N SER A 140 -1.73 1.08 -11.46
CA SER A 140 -2.66 -0.08 -11.43
C SER A 140 -3.53 -0.11 -12.68
N TYR A 141 -3.72 -1.28 -13.29
CA TYR A 141 -4.44 -1.38 -14.57
C TYR A 141 -5.27 -2.67 -14.73
N SER A 142 -6.32 -2.58 -15.55
CA SER A 142 -6.97 -3.70 -16.24
C SER A 142 -7.57 -3.21 -17.55
N GLU A 143 -7.44 -3.99 -18.62
CA GLU A 143 -8.11 -3.73 -19.91
C GLU A 143 -9.51 -4.37 -19.97
N ASP A 144 -9.87 -5.20 -19.00
CA ASP A 144 -11.17 -5.87 -18.93
C ASP A 144 -12.17 -5.04 -18.11
N ASP A 145 -13.23 -4.56 -18.76
CA ASP A 145 -14.29 -3.76 -18.11
C ASP A 145 -14.97 -4.46 -16.93
N ARG A 146 -14.90 -5.80 -16.84
CA ARG A 146 -15.45 -6.57 -15.73
C ARG A 146 -14.67 -6.37 -14.43
N ASP A 147 -13.41 -5.96 -14.51
CA ASP A 147 -12.56 -5.66 -13.35
C ASP A 147 -12.80 -4.25 -12.80
N ARG A 148 -13.70 -3.48 -13.40
CA ARG A 148 -13.99 -2.12 -12.94
C ARG A 148 -14.65 -2.12 -11.57
N ILE A 149 -14.08 -1.32 -10.66
CA ILE A 149 -14.58 -1.14 -9.29
C ILE A 149 -15.50 0.08 -9.23
N TYR A 150 -16.69 -0.12 -8.64
CA TYR A 150 -17.75 0.91 -8.57
C TYR A 150 -18.09 1.35 -7.15
N ASN A 151 -17.52 0.71 -6.12
CA ASN A 151 -17.80 0.99 -4.72
C ASN A 151 -16.71 0.43 -3.81
N GLU A 152 -16.79 0.81 -2.55
CA GLU A 152 -15.84 0.47 -1.49
C GLU A 152 -15.83 -1.02 -1.15
N LYS A 153 -16.92 -1.76 -1.45
CA LYS A 153 -16.93 -3.22 -1.28
C LYS A 153 -15.98 -3.89 -2.27
N GLY A 154 -15.93 -3.42 -3.52
CA GLY A 154 -14.96 -3.88 -4.51
C GLY A 154 -13.52 -3.53 -4.09
N VAL A 155 -13.28 -2.27 -3.71
CA VAL A 155 -11.96 -1.83 -3.18
C VAL A 155 -11.50 -2.70 -2.01
N ALA A 156 -12.40 -3.00 -1.07
CA ALA A 156 -12.07 -3.82 0.09
C ALA A 156 -11.79 -5.28 -0.26
N ALA A 157 -12.42 -5.82 -1.31
CA ALA A 157 -12.14 -7.17 -1.80
C ALA A 157 -10.76 -7.25 -2.47
N ASP A 158 -10.46 -6.30 -3.36
CA ASP A 158 -9.15 -6.18 -4.01
C ASP A 158 -8.02 -6.05 -2.97
N MET A 159 -8.23 -5.18 -1.98
CA MET A 159 -7.22 -4.93 -0.95
C MET A 159 -7.00 -6.14 -0.04
N LEU A 160 -8.05 -6.91 0.26
CA LEU A 160 -7.92 -8.12 1.06
C LEU A 160 -7.11 -9.20 0.31
N ASP A 161 -7.39 -9.39 -0.98
CA ASP A 161 -6.63 -10.31 -1.83
C ASP A 161 -5.16 -9.91 -1.93
N PHE A 162 -4.89 -8.62 -2.13
CA PHE A 162 -3.54 -8.08 -2.14
C PHE A 162 -2.81 -8.29 -0.83
N LEU A 163 -3.42 -7.96 0.31
CA LEU A 163 -2.77 -8.11 1.62
C LEU A 163 -2.41 -9.57 1.91
N HIS A 164 -3.28 -10.52 1.56
CA HIS A 164 -2.95 -11.94 1.71
C HIS A 164 -1.73 -12.33 0.89
N ALA A 165 -1.66 -11.90 -0.37
CA ALA A 165 -0.51 -12.22 -1.21
C ALA A 165 0.76 -11.47 -0.81
N PHE A 166 0.63 -10.24 -0.33
CA PHE A 166 1.74 -9.47 0.20
C PHE A 166 2.35 -10.19 1.41
N PHE A 167 1.55 -10.62 2.39
CA PHE A 167 2.08 -11.36 3.54
C PHE A 167 2.56 -12.77 3.18
N GLU A 168 1.99 -13.41 2.15
CA GLU A 168 2.51 -14.67 1.61
C GLU A 168 3.91 -14.49 0.99
N ALA A 169 4.15 -13.36 0.29
CA ALA A 169 5.44 -13.01 -0.29
C ALA A 169 6.46 -12.45 0.74
N HIS A 170 5.96 -11.86 1.83
CA HIS A 170 6.73 -11.26 2.91
C HIS A 170 6.40 -11.92 4.27
N PRO A 171 6.68 -13.23 4.44
CA PRO A 171 6.34 -13.97 5.65
C PRO A 171 7.01 -13.40 6.92
N GLU A 172 8.11 -12.66 6.77
CA GLU A 172 8.76 -11.95 7.88
C GLU A 172 7.93 -10.80 8.47
N LEU A 173 6.82 -10.41 7.82
CA LEU A 173 5.91 -9.34 8.25
C LEU A 173 4.55 -9.84 8.72
N GLU A 174 4.23 -11.13 8.57
CA GLU A 174 2.89 -11.68 8.81
C GLU A 174 2.37 -11.40 10.23
N ASP A 175 3.26 -11.51 11.22
CA ASP A 175 2.95 -11.26 12.63
C ASP A 175 3.00 -9.77 13.03
N ASN A 176 3.46 -8.89 12.13
CA ASN A 176 3.63 -7.48 12.48
C ASN A 176 2.26 -6.78 12.59
N PRO A 177 2.11 -5.81 13.50
CA PRO A 177 0.91 -4.98 13.56
C PRO A 177 0.62 -4.32 12.20
N LEU A 178 -0.57 -4.53 11.66
CA LEU A 178 -1.04 -3.83 10.46
C LEU A 178 -1.93 -2.64 10.83
N TYR A 179 -1.68 -1.50 10.18
CA TYR A 179 -2.55 -0.34 10.20
C TYR A 179 -2.97 0.05 8.79
N ILE A 180 -4.27 0.31 8.59
CA ILE A 180 -4.79 0.83 7.33
C ILE A 180 -4.96 2.34 7.46
N THR A 181 -4.31 3.09 6.59
CA THR A 181 -4.29 4.55 6.64
C THR A 181 -4.58 5.15 5.27
N GLY A 182 -4.97 6.42 5.25
CA GLY A 182 -5.28 7.12 4.02
C GLY A 182 -5.92 8.47 4.28
N GLU A 183 -6.25 9.16 3.20
CA GLU A 183 -6.72 10.54 3.27
C GLU A 183 -7.80 10.90 2.26
N SER A 184 -8.50 12.01 2.50
CA SER A 184 -9.53 12.52 1.58
C SER A 184 -10.63 11.45 1.35
N TYR A 185 -10.86 10.97 0.13
CA TYR A 185 -11.76 9.84 -0.13
C TYR A 185 -11.29 8.52 0.53
N GLY A 186 -10.04 8.46 1.01
CA GLY A 186 -9.56 7.45 1.97
C GLY A 186 -10.44 7.34 3.22
N GLY A 187 -11.23 8.35 3.57
CA GLY A 187 -12.27 8.26 4.59
C GLY A 187 -13.39 7.25 4.29
N HIS A 188 -13.56 6.85 3.03
CA HIS A 188 -14.43 5.75 2.61
C HIS A 188 -13.65 4.43 2.48
N TYR A 189 -12.46 4.47 1.89
CA TYR A 189 -11.65 3.28 1.64
C TYR A 189 -11.13 2.64 2.94
N VAL A 190 -10.53 3.42 3.83
CA VAL A 190 -9.85 2.93 5.04
C VAL A 190 -10.81 2.17 5.95
N PRO A 191 -12.02 2.67 6.28
CA PRO A 191 -12.97 1.91 7.06
C PRO A 191 -13.49 0.66 6.33
N ALA A 192 -13.71 0.73 5.01
CA ALA A 192 -14.22 -0.41 4.24
C ALA A 192 -13.21 -1.57 4.21
N VAL A 193 -11.94 -1.28 3.91
CA VAL A 193 -10.84 -2.26 3.93
C VAL A 193 -10.66 -2.84 5.33
N SER A 194 -10.60 -1.97 6.36
CA SER A 194 -10.42 -2.40 7.75
C SER A 194 -11.57 -3.30 8.21
N TYR A 195 -12.80 -2.99 7.82
CA TYR A 195 -13.98 -3.80 8.13
C TYR A 195 -13.95 -5.15 7.41
N ALA A 196 -13.53 -5.21 6.14
CA ALA A 196 -13.38 -6.47 5.42
C ALA A 196 -12.34 -7.39 6.09
N ILE A 197 -11.19 -6.85 6.49
CA ILE A 197 -10.18 -7.61 7.25
C ILE A 197 -10.74 -8.08 8.59
N PHE A 198 -11.43 -7.20 9.33
CA PHE A 198 -12.06 -7.57 10.60
C PHE A 198 -13.04 -8.73 10.41
N LYS A 199 -13.92 -8.66 9.40
CA LYS A 199 -14.89 -9.70 9.09
C LYS A 199 -14.23 -11.00 8.63
N HIS A 200 -13.18 -10.93 7.82
CA HIS A 200 -12.38 -12.08 7.43
C HIS A 200 -11.83 -12.79 8.68
N ASN A 201 -11.17 -12.03 9.57
CA ASN A 201 -10.56 -12.54 10.80
C ASN A 201 -11.53 -13.20 11.79
N GLN A 202 -12.82 -12.84 11.76
CA GLN A 202 -13.86 -13.48 12.58
C GLN A 202 -14.32 -14.84 12.03
N ASN A 203 -14.13 -15.07 10.73
CA ASN A 203 -14.68 -16.23 10.02
C ASN A 203 -13.64 -17.33 9.76
N ILE A 204 -12.40 -17.16 10.21
CA ILE A 204 -11.31 -18.11 10.00
C ILE A 204 -10.70 -18.60 11.31
N THR A 205 -10.12 -19.80 11.29
CA THR A 205 -9.41 -20.41 12.44
C THR A 205 -7.95 -20.74 12.13
N SER A 206 -7.40 -20.27 11.00
CA SER A 206 -6.11 -20.68 10.40
C SER A 206 -5.06 -19.56 10.33
N ASN A 207 -3.85 -19.90 9.83
CA ASN A 207 -2.71 -19.03 9.49
C ASN A 207 -2.98 -18.05 8.31
N THR A 208 -4.19 -17.53 8.17
CA THR A 208 -4.48 -16.47 7.17
C THR A 208 -4.96 -15.20 7.85
N LYS A 209 -4.86 -15.15 9.19
CA LYS A 209 -5.33 -14.02 9.97
C LYS A 209 -4.38 -12.84 9.82
N ILE A 210 -4.91 -11.72 9.34
CA ILE A 210 -4.15 -10.48 9.21
C ILE A 210 -4.13 -9.77 10.56
N ASN A 211 -2.96 -9.38 11.06
CA ASN A 211 -2.79 -8.76 12.38
C ASN A 211 -3.19 -7.27 12.42
N LEU A 212 -4.41 -6.94 12.01
CA LEU A 212 -4.97 -5.59 12.04
C LEU A 212 -5.05 -5.06 13.48
N LYS A 213 -4.39 -3.93 13.75
CA LYS A 213 -4.39 -3.26 15.07
C LYS A 213 -5.10 -1.92 15.09
N GLY A 214 -5.25 -1.26 13.94
CA GLY A 214 -5.96 0.00 13.89
C GLY A 214 -6.06 0.58 12.48
N LEU A 215 -6.67 1.75 12.42
CA LEU A 215 -6.79 2.54 11.21
C LEU A 215 -6.64 4.03 11.52
N ALA A 216 -6.26 4.83 10.53
CA ALA A 216 -6.21 6.29 10.64
C ALA A 216 -6.68 6.95 9.34
N VAL A 217 -7.41 8.07 9.47
CA VAL A 217 -7.94 8.80 8.32
C VAL A 217 -7.55 10.27 8.45
N GLY A 218 -6.71 10.76 7.52
CA GLY A 218 -6.35 12.17 7.39
C GLY A 218 -7.40 12.94 6.61
N ASN A 219 -7.99 13.98 7.20
CA ASN A 219 -8.92 14.91 6.52
C ASN A 219 -10.00 14.21 5.66
N GLY A 220 -10.51 13.07 6.15
CA GLY A 220 -11.34 12.19 5.33
C GLY A 220 -12.74 12.70 5.05
N LEU A 221 -13.25 12.39 3.87
CA LEU A 221 -14.69 12.41 3.60
C LEU A 221 -15.30 11.15 4.24
N THR A 222 -16.11 11.33 5.28
CA THR A 222 -16.66 10.26 6.12
C THR A 222 -18.18 10.38 6.26
N ASP A 223 -18.68 11.61 6.44
CA ASP A 223 -20.10 11.95 6.38
C ASP A 223 -20.28 13.20 5.52
N PRO A 224 -20.52 13.03 4.21
CA PRO A 224 -20.73 14.16 3.30
C PRO A 224 -21.91 15.06 3.70
N GLY A 225 -22.96 14.49 4.32
CA GLY A 225 -24.15 15.25 4.73
C GLY A 225 -23.82 16.27 5.83
N ILE A 226 -22.98 15.88 6.79
CA ILE A 226 -22.48 16.78 7.84
C ILE A 226 -21.39 17.70 7.29
N GLN A 227 -20.41 17.15 6.56
CA GLN A 227 -19.22 17.88 6.13
C GLN A 227 -19.52 18.96 5.09
N TYR A 228 -20.38 18.70 4.10
CA TYR A 228 -20.72 19.71 3.10
C TYR A 228 -21.45 20.90 3.70
N GLY A 229 -22.33 20.67 4.68
CA GLY A 229 -22.99 21.75 5.41
C GLY A 229 -22.02 22.61 6.24
N ALA A 230 -20.89 22.05 6.67
CA ALA A 230 -19.90 22.74 7.49
C ALA A 230 -19.00 23.69 6.69
N TYR A 231 -18.79 23.47 5.39
CA TYR A 231 -17.89 24.31 4.58
C TYR A 231 -18.30 25.79 4.57
N ALA A 232 -19.61 26.08 4.48
CA ALA A 232 -20.09 27.45 4.48
C ALA A 232 -19.82 28.17 5.82
N ASP A 233 -19.92 27.44 6.94
CA ASP A 233 -19.61 27.99 8.26
C ASP A 233 -18.10 28.19 8.43
N PHE A 234 -17.30 27.20 8.01
CA PHE A 234 -15.84 27.30 8.01
C PHE A 234 -15.35 28.49 7.18
N ALA A 235 -15.87 28.66 5.97
CA ALA A 235 -15.48 29.75 5.08
C ALA A 235 -15.85 31.13 5.67
N LEU A 236 -17.03 31.25 6.30
CA LEU A 236 -17.42 32.48 6.98
C LEU A 236 -16.53 32.79 8.19
N GLN A 237 -16.25 31.79 9.02
CA GLN A 237 -15.42 31.95 10.23
C GLN A 237 -13.96 32.33 9.91
N ASN A 238 -13.46 31.92 8.75
CA ASN A 238 -12.13 32.25 8.26
C ASN A 238 -12.10 33.48 7.34
N GLY A 239 -13.21 34.23 7.24
CA GLY A 239 -13.27 35.47 6.45
C GLY A 239 -13.17 35.28 4.93
N LEU A 240 -13.36 34.06 4.42
CA LEU A 240 -13.29 33.73 2.99
C LEU A 240 -14.56 34.16 2.24
N ILE A 241 -15.70 34.21 2.94
CA ILE A 241 -17.00 34.62 2.38
C ILE A 241 -17.78 35.52 3.35
N GLY A 242 -18.73 36.29 2.80
CA GLY A 242 -19.68 37.07 3.58
C GLY A 242 -20.88 36.26 4.08
N ARG A 243 -21.61 36.82 5.06
CA ARG A 243 -22.82 36.21 5.65
C ARG A 243 -23.90 35.88 4.61
N THR A 244 -24.07 36.74 3.61
CA THR A 244 -25.02 36.54 2.51
C THR A 244 -24.69 35.27 1.72
N THR A 245 -23.44 35.09 1.31
CA THR A 245 -22.98 33.88 0.60
C THR A 245 -23.14 32.63 1.45
N ARG A 246 -22.75 32.68 2.74
CA ARG A 246 -22.94 31.55 3.66
C ARG A 246 -24.40 31.13 3.73
N ASN A 247 -25.32 32.08 3.90
CA ASN A 247 -26.75 31.77 3.99
C ASN A 247 -27.30 31.22 2.68
N GLY A 248 -26.81 31.70 1.53
CA GLY A 248 -27.20 31.17 0.22
C GLY A 248 -26.72 29.73 -0.01
N ILE A 249 -25.55 29.34 0.49
CA ILE A 249 -25.05 27.95 0.39
C ILE A 249 -25.85 26.98 1.28
N LYS A 250 -26.38 27.45 2.41
CA LYS A 250 -27.11 26.62 3.38
C LYS A 250 -28.64 26.64 3.23
N ALA A 251 -29.17 27.37 2.24
CA ALA A 251 -30.60 27.46 1.95
C ALA A 251 -31.06 26.28 1.07
#